data_AF-A0A7C5TRT5-F1
#
_entry.id   AF-A0A7C5TRT5-F1
#
_cell.length_a   1.000
_cell.length_b   1.000
_cell.length_c   1.000
_cell.angle_alpha   90.00
_cell.angle_beta   90.00
_cell.angle_gamma   90.00
#
_symmetry.space_group_name_H-M   'P 1'
#
loop_
_entity.id
_entity.type
_entity.pdbx_description
1 polymer ?
#
loop_
_entity_poly.entity_id
_entity_poly.type
_entity_poly.pdbx_seq_one_letter_code
_entity_poly.pdbx_strand_id
1 'polypeptide(L)'
;MSVVNFQVKKIACEKSGKRAKSIEVNAASNIDSMKKEHDPRIGDYIAVNFKYDVKYEPDVGSISLEGSLWYYAKNFDEMVSEEKDKIELKKDAVVEITNALVQDCLLEALDLSRKIQLPPPLKLPKVDVKPEKLSFAKAS
;
A
#
# COMPACT_ATOMS: atom_id res chain seq x y z
N MET A 1 10.16 13.67 2.47
CA MET A 1 9.73 12.51 1.66
C MET A 1 10.97 11.74 1.32
N SER A 2 11.07 10.54 1.89
CA SER A 2 12.30 9.73 1.95
C SER A 2 12.20 8.48 1.06
N VAL A 3 11.06 8.25 0.39
CA VAL A 3 10.91 7.14 -0.57
C VAL A 3 11.07 7.70 -1.98
N VAL A 4 12.04 7.16 -2.71
CA VAL A 4 12.48 7.68 -4.03
C VAL A 4 11.88 6.88 -5.18
N ASN A 5 11.60 5.59 -4.94
CA ASN A 5 11.07 4.69 -5.94
C ASN A 5 10.13 3.70 -5.26
N PHE A 6 8.98 3.44 -5.89
CA PHE A 6 8.02 2.42 -5.48
C PHE A 6 7.66 1.59 -6.70
N GLN A 7 7.89 0.29 -6.62
CA GLN A 7 7.68 -0.62 -7.74
C GLN A 7 6.92 -1.86 -7.28
N VAL A 8 5.76 -2.10 -7.90
CA VAL A 8 5.03 -3.36 -7.74
C VAL A 8 5.61 -4.38 -8.72
N LYS A 9 6.04 -5.54 -8.20
CA LYS A 9 6.62 -6.64 -8.98
C LYS A 9 5.56 -7.67 -9.38
N LYS A 10 4.59 -7.91 -8.50
CA LYS A 10 3.53 -8.90 -8.72
C LYS A 10 2.23 -8.43 -8.09
N ILE A 11 1.16 -8.61 -8.85
CA ILE A 11 -0.22 -8.36 -8.42
C ILE A 11 -0.97 -9.66 -8.61
N ALA A 12 -1.55 -10.17 -7.53
CA ALA A 12 -2.49 -11.27 -7.56
C ALA A 12 -3.82 -10.80 -6.97
N CYS A 13 -4.91 -11.08 -7.69
CA CYS A 13 -6.24 -10.67 -7.30
C CYS A 13 -7.19 -11.82 -7.57
N GLU A 14 -7.96 -12.21 -6.57
CA GLU A 14 -8.93 -13.28 -6.69
C GLU A 14 -10.26 -12.83 -6.10
N LYS A 15 -11.34 -13.07 -6.85
CA LYS A 15 -12.69 -12.90 -6.36
C LYS A 15 -13.33 -14.27 -6.24
N SER A 16 -13.62 -14.65 -5.01
CA SER A 16 -14.42 -15.83 -4.74
C SER A 16 -15.87 -15.50 -5.08
N GLY A 17 -16.55 -16.38 -5.83
CA GLY A 17 -17.92 -16.15 -6.31
C GLY A 17 -19.00 -16.11 -5.21
N LYS A 18 -18.59 -16.21 -3.94
CA LYS A 18 -19.48 -16.28 -2.77
C LYS A 18 -19.96 -14.89 -2.38
N ARG A 19 -21.28 -14.71 -2.32
CA ARG A 19 -21.91 -13.49 -1.80
C ARG A 19 -22.02 -13.60 -0.28
N ALA A 20 -21.35 -12.71 0.45
CA ALA A 20 -21.46 -12.58 1.90
C ALA A 20 -22.32 -11.36 2.28
N LYS A 21 -23.12 -11.48 3.35
CA LYS A 21 -23.95 -10.37 3.88
C LYS A 21 -23.14 -9.33 4.65
N SER A 22 -22.09 -9.78 5.34
CA SER A 22 -21.12 -8.93 6.03
C SER A 22 -19.75 -9.28 5.48
N ILE A 23 -18.96 -8.27 5.15
CA ILE A 23 -17.60 -8.43 4.61
C ILE A 23 -16.68 -7.71 5.58
N GLU A 24 -15.77 -8.46 6.18
CA GLU A 24 -14.66 -7.91 6.94
C GLU A 24 -13.44 -7.81 6.03
N VAL A 25 -12.76 -6.66 6.09
CA VAL A 25 -11.58 -6.40 5.27
C VAL A 25 -10.37 -6.29 6.19
N ASN A 26 -9.46 -7.24 6.03
CA ASN A 26 -8.22 -7.29 6.79
C ASN A 26 -7.05 -6.99 5.84
N ALA A 27 -6.37 -5.86 6.07
CA ALA A 27 -5.19 -5.46 5.32
C ALA A 27 -3.94 -5.62 6.19
N ALA A 28 -2.94 -6.32 5.67
CA ALA A 28 -1.67 -6.55 6.34
C ALA A 28 -0.50 -6.15 5.42
N SER A 29 0.43 -5.38 5.96
CA SER A 29 1.70 -5.04 5.31
C SER A 29 2.84 -5.77 6.00
N ASN A 30 3.65 -6.48 5.23
CA ASN A 30 4.85 -7.17 5.70
C ASN A 30 6.07 -6.69 4.89
N ILE A 31 7.20 -6.57 5.57
CA ILE A 31 8.50 -6.31 4.94
C ILE A 31 9.25 -7.63 4.90
N ASP A 32 9.54 -8.11 3.70
CA ASP A 32 10.15 -9.44 3.50
C ASP A 32 11.68 -9.38 3.63
N SER A 33 12.31 -8.34 3.08
CA SER A 33 13.76 -8.17 3.14
C SER A 33 14.17 -6.73 2.89
N MET A 34 15.35 -6.37 3.36
CA MET A 34 15.98 -5.07 3.13
C MET A 34 17.40 -5.28 2.64
N LYS A 35 17.88 -4.40 1.78
CA LYS A 35 19.26 -4.41 1.28
C LYS A 35 19.76 -2.98 1.11
N LYS A 36 20.96 -2.69 1.61
CA LYS A 36 21.64 -1.42 1.33
C LYS A 36 22.20 -1.46 -0.09
N GLU A 37 21.93 -0.43 -0.87
CA GLU A 37 22.42 -0.24 -2.23
C GLU A 37 22.88 1.20 -2.43
N HIS A 38 23.64 1.44 -3.49
CA HIS A 38 24.19 2.74 -3.82
C HIS A 38 23.85 3.09 -5.26
N ASP A 39 23.25 4.27 -5.47
CA ASP A 39 22.99 4.81 -6.80
C ASP A 39 23.77 6.13 -7.00
N PRO A 40 24.49 6.32 -8.13
CA PRO A 40 25.30 7.51 -8.36
C PRO A 40 24.57 8.86 -8.33
N ARG A 41 23.23 8.87 -8.47
CA ARG A 41 22.42 10.10 -8.54
C ARG A 41 21.85 10.50 -7.18
N ILE A 42 21.57 9.53 -6.32
CA ILE A 42 20.89 9.76 -5.03
C ILE A 42 21.76 9.38 -3.82
N GLY A 43 22.81 8.58 -3.99
CA GLY A 43 23.68 8.08 -2.93
C GLY A 43 23.20 6.74 -2.37
N ASP A 44 23.54 6.48 -1.10
CA ASP A 44 23.15 5.25 -0.38
C ASP A 44 21.64 5.23 -0.10
N TYR A 45 20.99 4.10 -0.38
CA TYR A 45 19.58 3.86 -0.10
C TYR A 45 19.35 2.43 0.40
N ILE A 46 18.19 2.18 1.00
CA ILE A 46 17.71 0.83 1.31
C ILE A 46 16.66 0.43 0.29
N ALA A 47 16.92 -0.66 -0.42
CA ALA A 47 15.89 -1.39 -1.15
C ALA A 47 15.11 -2.27 -0.17
N VAL A 48 13.83 -1.98 0.01
CA VAL A 48 12.91 -2.73 0.88
C VAL A 48 11.97 -3.54 0.00
N ASN A 49 12.03 -4.87 0.06
CA ASN A 49 11.03 -5.74 -0.54
C ASN A 49 9.86 -5.91 0.42
N PHE A 50 8.64 -5.79 -0.09
CA PHE A 50 7.45 -5.86 0.71
C PHE A 50 6.38 -6.73 0.09
N LYS A 51 5.46 -7.16 0.96
CA LYS A 51 4.23 -7.83 0.62
C LYS A 51 3.05 -7.16 1.33
N TYR A 52 1.99 -6.91 0.58
CA TYR A 52 0.75 -6.33 1.09
C TYR A 52 -0.42 -7.21 0.70
N ASP A 53 -1.14 -7.70 1.71
CA ASP A 53 -2.26 -8.62 1.53
C ASP A 53 -3.53 -8.01 2.08
N VAL A 54 -4.59 -8.00 1.27
CA VAL A 54 -5.95 -7.63 1.66
C VAL A 54 -6.83 -8.87 1.51
N LYS A 55 -7.41 -9.32 2.61
CA LYS A 55 -8.33 -10.46 2.65
C LYS A 55 -9.75 -9.97 2.92
N TYR A 56 -10.70 -10.51 2.16
CA TYR A 56 -12.12 -10.24 2.31
C TYR A 56 -12.81 -11.48 2.88
N GLU A 57 -13.10 -11.46 4.17
CA GLU A 57 -13.70 -12.57 4.90
C GLU A 57 -15.24 -12.56 4.78
N PRO A 58 -15.89 -13.75 4.84
CA PRO A 58 -15.34 -15.07 5.14
C PRO A 58 -14.72 -15.84 3.97
N ASP A 59 -14.92 -15.43 2.71
CA ASP A 59 -14.24 -15.96 1.50
C ASP A 59 -14.84 -15.23 0.28
N VAL A 60 -14.65 -13.91 0.21
CA VAL A 60 -15.17 -13.09 -0.89
C VAL A 60 -14.08 -12.80 -1.93
N GLY A 61 -12.83 -12.76 -1.49
CA GLY A 61 -11.69 -12.55 -2.37
C GLY A 61 -10.44 -12.13 -1.61
N SER A 62 -9.37 -11.92 -2.36
CA SER A 62 -8.08 -11.47 -1.87
C SER A 62 -7.37 -10.60 -2.90
N ILE A 63 -6.55 -9.67 -2.41
CA ILE A 63 -5.63 -8.87 -3.20
C ILE A 63 -4.26 -9.03 -2.53
N SER A 64 -3.27 -9.45 -3.29
CA SER A 64 -1.88 -9.57 -2.85
C SER A 64 -0.98 -8.77 -3.78
N LEU A 65 -0.22 -7.84 -3.20
CA LEU A 65 0.76 -7.02 -3.87
C LEU A 65 2.14 -7.38 -3.34
N GLU A 66 3.08 -7.67 -4.22
CA GLU A 66 4.48 -7.89 -3.85
C GLU A 66 5.32 -6.91 -4.67
N GLY A 67 6.28 -6.25 -4.02
CA GLY A 67 7.01 -5.16 -4.63
C GLY A 67 8.30 -4.79 -3.91
N SER A 68 8.88 -3.68 -4.32
CA SER A 68 10.03 -3.08 -3.67
C SER A 68 9.94 -1.56 -3.68
N LEU A 69 10.42 -0.93 -2.61
CA LEU A 69 10.57 0.51 -2.50
C LEU A 69 12.00 0.88 -2.15
N TRP A 70 12.43 2.08 -2.52
CA TRP A 70 13.75 2.62 -2.19
C TRP A 70 13.63 3.72 -1.15
N TYR A 71 14.25 3.52 -0.01
CA TYR A 71 14.30 4.48 1.09
C TYR A 71 15.65 5.20 1.12
N TYR A 72 15.60 6.53 1.04
CA TYR A 72 16.73 7.45 1.12
C TYR A 72 16.43 8.54 2.14
N ALA A 73 17.38 8.83 3.01
CA ALA A 73 17.32 9.94 3.95
C ALA A 73 18.58 10.79 3.83
N LYS A 74 18.46 12.11 4.05
CA LYS A 74 19.63 13.00 4.07
C LYS A 74 20.63 12.62 5.17
N ASN A 75 20.12 12.10 6.29
CA ASN A 75 20.89 11.56 7.41
C ASN A 75 20.85 10.03 7.40
N PHE A 76 21.15 9.42 6.25
CA PHE A 76 21.08 7.98 6.03
C PHE A 76 21.82 7.18 7.10
N ASP A 77 23.09 7.51 7.36
CA ASP A 77 23.94 6.80 8.35
C ASP A 77 23.46 6.97 9.80
N GLU A 78 22.65 7.99 10.08
CA GLU A 78 22.01 8.13 11.38
C GLU A 78 20.76 7.26 11.48
N MET A 79 20.02 7.09 10.38
CA MET A 79 18.72 6.41 10.34
C MET A 79 18.85 4.90 10.14
N VAL A 80 19.98 4.47 9.56
CA VAL A 80 20.26 3.11 9.12
C VAL A 80 21.60 2.68 9.68
N SER A 81 21.62 1.60 10.45
CA SER A 81 22.85 0.90 10.82
C SER A 81 22.86 -0.48 10.18
N GLU A 82 23.96 -0.78 9.49
CA GLU A 82 24.22 -2.10 8.92
C GLU A 82 25.23 -2.82 9.81
N GLU A 83 24.76 -3.86 10.50
CA GLU A 83 25.63 -4.85 11.14
C GLU A 83 25.67 -6.11 10.28
N LYS A 84 26.75 -6.88 10.37
CA LYS A 84 27.14 -7.98 9.45
C LYS A 84 25.97 -8.71 8.75
N ASP A 85 24.96 -9.16 9.49
CA ASP A 85 23.83 -9.94 8.97
C ASP A 85 22.46 -9.24 9.12
N LYS A 86 22.41 -7.98 9.58
CA LYS A 86 21.16 -7.28 9.92
C LYS A 86 21.22 -5.80 9.56
N ILE A 87 20.14 -5.32 8.95
CA ILE A 87 19.87 -3.89 8.78
C ILE A 87 18.95 -3.46 9.90
N GLU A 88 19.43 -2.54 10.73
CA GLU A 88 18.64 -1.91 11.78
C GLU A 88 18.20 -0.52 11.33
N LEU A 89 16.90 -0.27 11.48
CA LEU A 89 16.28 1.01 11.19
C LEU A 89 15.92 1.70 12.49
N LYS A 90 16.21 2.99 12.56
CA LYS A 90 15.62 3.83 13.61
C LYS A 90 14.09 3.87 13.45
N LYS A 91 13.42 4.08 14.58
CA LYS A 91 11.96 4.13 14.66
C LYS A 91 11.35 5.09 13.62
N ASP A 92 11.96 6.25 13.42
CA ASP A 92 11.47 7.24 12.47
C ASP A 92 11.51 6.72 11.02
N ALA A 93 12.61 6.06 10.62
CA ALA A 93 12.72 5.43 9.31
C ALA A 93 11.70 4.32 9.10
N VAL A 94 11.46 3.47 10.12
CA VAL A 94 10.42 2.43 10.07
C VAL A 94 9.04 3.03 9.84
N VAL A 95 8.71 4.12 10.54
CA VAL A 95 7.42 4.80 10.41
C VAL A 95 7.28 5.41 9.01
N GLU A 96 8.32 6.06 8.48
CA GLU A 96 8.31 6.63 7.13
C GLU A 96 8.09 5.55 6.06
N ILE A 97 8.86 4.45 6.13
CA ILE A 97 8.76 3.34 5.18
C ILE A 97 7.38 2.69 5.25
N THR A 98 6.90 2.39 6.46
CA THR A 98 5.62 1.72 6.65
C THR A 98 4.46 2.59 6.17
N ASN A 99 4.48 3.89 6.47
CA ASN A 99 3.43 4.81 6.01
C ASN A 99 3.42 4.93 4.49
N ALA A 100 4.58 5.08 3.85
CA ALA A 100 4.67 5.15 2.40
C ALA A 100 4.16 3.85 1.75
N LEU A 101 4.62 2.70 2.24
CA LEU A 101 4.19 1.38 1.78
C LEU A 101 2.68 1.22 1.89
N VAL A 102 2.10 1.52 3.05
CA VAL A 102 0.65 1.38 3.28
C VAL A 102 -0.12 2.34 2.38
N GLN A 103 0.32 3.59 2.23
CA GLN A 103 -0.37 4.57 1.37
C GLN A 103 -0.40 4.14 -0.08
N ASP A 104 0.75 3.77 -0.66
CA ASP A 104 0.85 3.39 -2.06
C ASP A 104 0.11 2.07 -2.34
N CYS A 105 0.30 1.06 -1.47
CA CYS A 105 -0.40 -0.22 -1.61
C CYS A 105 -1.92 -0.08 -1.45
N LEU A 106 -2.38 0.82 -0.59
CA LEU A 106 -3.81 1.05 -0.37
C LEU A 106 -4.47 1.70 -1.60
N LEU A 107 -3.76 2.62 -2.28
CA LEU A 107 -4.23 3.22 -3.52
C LEU A 107 -4.36 2.18 -4.64
N GLU A 108 -3.35 1.33 -4.80
CA GLU A 108 -3.38 0.22 -5.77
C GLU A 108 -4.48 -0.79 -5.45
N ALA A 109 -4.60 -1.19 -4.18
CA ALA A 109 -5.64 -2.11 -3.74
C ALA A 109 -7.05 -1.54 -3.97
N LEU A 110 -7.25 -0.23 -3.82
CA LEU A 110 -8.50 0.45 -4.12
C LEU A 110 -8.86 0.40 -5.61
N ASP A 111 -7.88 0.62 -6.51
CA ASP A 111 -8.11 0.53 -7.95
C ASP A 111 -8.40 -0.91 -8.38
N LEU A 112 -7.62 -1.87 -7.86
CA LEU A 112 -7.81 -3.29 -8.12
C LEU A 112 -9.16 -3.80 -7.62
N SER A 113 -9.58 -3.40 -6.41
CA SER A 113 -10.87 -3.82 -5.86
C SER A 113 -12.03 -3.39 -6.77
N ARG A 114 -11.95 -2.20 -7.38
CA ARG A 114 -12.94 -1.73 -8.37
C ARG A 114 -12.95 -2.59 -9.62
N LYS A 115 -11.78 -2.94 -10.16
CA LYS A 115 -11.63 -3.76 -11.38
C LYS A 115 -12.22 -5.16 -11.21
N ILE A 116 -12.01 -5.79 -10.06
CA ILE A 116 -12.53 -7.14 -9.78
C ILE A 116 -13.89 -7.11 -9.05
N GLN A 117 -14.49 -5.93 -8.86
CA GLN A 117 -15.76 -5.74 -8.16
C GLN A 117 -15.78 -6.34 -6.74
N LEU A 118 -14.72 -6.09 -5.97
CA LEU A 118 -14.67 -6.26 -4.53
C LEU A 118 -14.97 -4.90 -3.84
N PRO A 119 -15.51 -4.92 -2.61
CA PRO A 119 -15.71 -3.68 -1.87
C PRO A 119 -14.37 -2.95 -1.67
N PRO A 120 -14.36 -1.61 -1.67
CA PRO A 120 -13.16 -0.83 -1.36
C PRO A 120 -12.55 -1.25 -0.01
N PRO A 121 -11.21 -1.38 0.09
CA PRO A 121 -10.57 -1.77 1.33
C PRO A 121 -10.60 -0.68 2.42
N LEU A 122 -11.01 0.53 2.06
CA LEU A 122 -11.23 1.65 2.96
C LEU A 122 -12.61 2.28 2.72
N LYS A 123 -13.14 2.93 3.76
CA LYS A 123 -14.34 3.75 3.61
C LYS A 123 -13.98 5.03 2.87
N LEU A 124 -14.52 5.18 1.66
CA LEU A 124 -14.38 6.42 0.90
C LEU A 124 -15.23 7.53 1.54
N PRO A 125 -14.76 8.80 1.50
CA PRO A 125 -15.57 9.93 1.93
C PRO A 125 -16.84 10.00 1.08
N LYS A 126 -17.97 10.19 1.73
CA LYS A 126 -19.27 10.39 1.08
C LYS A 126 -19.65 11.86 1.23
N VAL A 127 -20.11 12.45 0.14
CA VAL A 127 -20.75 13.77 0.22
C VAL A 127 -22.12 13.54 0.85
N ASP A 128 -22.33 14.10 2.04
CA ASP A 128 -23.64 14.15 2.68
C ASP A 128 -24.40 15.35 2.09
N VAL A 129 -25.20 15.08 1.06
CA VAL A 129 -26.08 16.10 0.48
C VAL A 129 -27.38 16.08 1.26
N LYS A 130 -27.63 17.10 2.07
CA LYS A 130 -28.98 17.37 2.61
C LYS A 130 -29.87 17.72 1.41
N PRO A 131 -30.92 16.93 1.11
CA PRO A 131 -31.71 17.16 -0.10
C PRO A 131 -32.65 18.36 0.10
N GLU A 132 -32.18 19.57 -0.20
CA GLU A 132 -33.05 20.58 -0.77
C GLU A 132 -33.15 20.28 -2.26
N LYS A 133 -34.37 20.04 -2.75
CA LYS A 133 -34.65 19.54 -4.10
C LYS A 133 -33.82 20.26 -5.18
N LEU A 134 -32.91 19.56 -5.83
CA LEU A 134 -32.17 20.04 -6.98
C LEU A 134 -32.85 19.52 -8.26
N SER A 135 -33.44 20.41 -9.05
CA SER A 135 -33.97 20.07 -10.38
C SER A 135 -32.93 20.38 -11.45
N PHE A 136 -32.55 19.38 -12.23
CA PHE A 136 -31.66 19.52 -13.38
C PHE A 136 -32.47 19.48 -14.67
N ALA A 137 -32.06 20.23 -15.69
CA ALA A 137 -32.67 20.17 -17.01
C ALA A 137 -32.50 18.76 -17.59
N LYS A 138 -33.56 18.22 -18.20
CA LYS A 138 -33.53 16.90 -18.83
C LYS A 138 -32.65 16.98 -20.07
N ALA A 139 -31.62 16.13 -20.15
CA ALA A 139 -30.80 16.04 -21.36
C ALA A 139 -31.70 15.64 -22.56
N SER A 140 -31.52 16.32 -23.69
CA SER A 140 -32.25 16.09 -24.94
C SER A 140 -31.84 14.78 -25.61
#